data_AF-A0A1V4MHF8-F1
#
_entry.id   AF-A0A1V4MHF8-F1
#
_cell.length_a   1.000
_cell.length_b   1.000
_cell.length_c   1.000
_cell.angle_alpha   90.00
_cell.angle_beta   90.00
_cell.angle_gamma   90.00
#
_symmetry.space_group_name_H-M   'P 1'
#
loop_
_entity.id
_entity.type
_entity.pdbx_description
1 polymer ?
#
loop_
_entity_poly.entity_id
_entity_poly.type
_entity_poly.pdbx_seq_one_letter_code
_entity_poly.pdbx_strand_id
1 'polypeptide(L)'
;MATGRSNQLIKQIGEYLVACELARQGLLIATFFGNASDFELIATDAKGSSCPIQEKTIKGGAWQFSIDKFAYITFEGEKQIIGNKKTLPIPQLVYVFVLAGEKYGMDQFFVLEWGRLQDIIINNYKRWLDLHSGVRPKKHDSLR
;
A
#
# COMPACT_ATOMS: atom_id res chain seq x y z
N MET A 1 -17.07 10.64 -9.23
CA MET A 1 -16.81 9.24 -8.84
C MET A 1 -15.68 8.70 -9.71
N ALA A 2 -14.67 8.08 -9.12
CA ALA A 2 -13.65 7.38 -9.89
C ALA A 2 -14.29 6.16 -10.56
N THR A 3 -14.12 6.02 -11.88
CA THR A 3 -14.55 4.84 -12.64
C THR A 3 -13.49 3.74 -12.53
N GLY A 4 -13.84 2.50 -12.88
CA GLY A 4 -12.86 1.41 -12.95
C GLY A 4 -11.66 1.77 -13.82
N ARG A 5 -11.91 2.42 -14.97
CA ARG A 5 -10.87 2.91 -15.89
C ARG A 5 -9.99 3.98 -15.25
N SER A 6 -10.55 4.97 -14.54
CA SER A 6 -9.70 6.01 -13.92
C SER A 6 -8.78 5.44 -12.84
N ASN A 7 -9.25 4.44 -12.07
CA ASN A 7 -8.41 3.77 -11.08
C ASN A 7 -7.27 2.97 -11.74
N GLN A 8 -7.56 2.28 -12.84
CA GLN A 8 -6.54 1.58 -13.61
C GLN A 8 -5.49 2.54 -14.18
N LEU A 9 -5.90 3.69 -14.72
CA LEU A 9 -4.97 4.71 -15.22
C LEU A 9 -4.10 5.28 -14.10
N ILE A 10 -4.65 5.56 -12.92
CA ILE A 10 -3.88 6.03 -11.77
C ILE A 10 -2.83 4.99 -11.36
N LYS A 11 -3.22 3.72 -11.28
CA LYS A 11 -2.29 2.62 -10.97
C LYS A 11 -1.17 2.53 -12.01
N GLN A 12 -1.49 2.57 -13.31
CA GLN A 12 -0.48 2.56 -14.37
C GLN A 12 0.48 3.75 -14.28
N ILE A 13 -0.03 4.96 -14.04
CA ILE A 13 0.81 6.15 -13.84
C ILE A 13 1.81 5.91 -12.72
N GLY A 14 1.35 5.40 -11.57
CA GLY A 14 2.19 5.03 -10.45
C GLY A 14 3.32 4.08 -10.80
N GLU A 15 2.95 2.92 -11.36
CA GLU A 15 3.90 1.88 -11.77
C GLU A 15 5.01 2.44 -12.67
N TYR A 16 4.65 3.23 -13.68
CA TYR A 16 5.63 3.82 -14.60
C TYR A 16 6.47 4.92 -13.96
N LEU A 17 5.89 5.77 -13.10
CA LEU A 17 6.65 6.80 -12.39
C LEU A 17 7.70 6.16 -11.48
N VAL A 18 7.31 5.17 -10.68
CA VAL A 18 8.24 4.45 -9.79
C VAL A 18 9.31 3.73 -10.60
N ALA A 19 8.95 3.04 -11.68
CA ALA A 19 9.92 2.37 -12.54
C ALA A 19 10.95 3.37 -13.12
N CYS A 20 10.50 4.53 -13.60
CA CYS A 20 11.39 5.57 -14.13
C CYS A 20 12.35 6.10 -13.07
N GLU A 21 11.86 6.39 -11.85
CA GLU A 21 12.71 6.91 -10.78
C GLU A 21 13.74 5.89 -10.33
N LEU A 22 13.38 4.61 -10.19
CA LEU A 22 14.34 3.56 -9.83
C LEU A 22 15.37 3.34 -10.95
N ALA A 23 14.96 3.39 -12.21
CA ALA A 23 15.89 3.30 -13.35
C ALA A 23 16.87 4.47 -13.39
N ARG A 24 16.44 5.69 -13.04
CA ARG A 24 17.33 6.86 -12.88
C ARG A 24 18.39 6.65 -11.79
N GLN A 25 18.10 5.83 -10.79
CA GLN A 25 19.06 5.44 -9.75
C GLN A 25 19.96 4.25 -10.17
N GLY A 26 19.88 3.79 -11.42
CA GLY A 26 20.73 2.73 -11.95
C GLY A 26 20.24 1.30 -11.64
N LEU A 27 18.97 1.13 -11.25
CA LEU A 27 18.37 -0.18 -11.03
C LEU A 27 17.73 -0.71 -12.32
N LEU A 28 17.70 -2.04 -12.48
CA LEU A 28 16.93 -2.73 -13.52
C LEU A 28 15.56 -3.12 -12.97
N ILE A 29 14.48 -2.80 -13.68
CA ILE A 29 13.11 -2.93 -13.18
C ILE A 29 12.33 -3.89 -14.07
N ALA A 30 11.66 -4.86 -13.46
CA ALA A 30 10.63 -5.67 -14.09
C ALA A 30 9.27 -5.32 -13.47
N THR A 31 8.29 -4.94 -14.29
CA THR A 31 6.91 -4.66 -13.86
C THR A 31 6.01 -5.87 -14.08
N PHE A 32 5.13 -6.14 -13.14
CA PHE A 32 4.19 -7.25 -13.18
C PHE A 32 2.77 -6.72 -13.38
N PHE A 33 2.22 -6.92 -14.58
CA PHE A 33 0.85 -6.53 -14.88
C PHE A 33 -0.11 -7.66 -14.54
N GLY A 34 -1.07 -7.37 -13.65
CA GLY A 34 -2.12 -8.30 -13.26
C GLY A 34 -2.27 -8.42 -11.75
N ASN A 35 -3.28 -9.16 -11.30
CA ASN A 35 -3.67 -9.26 -9.90
C ASN A 35 -3.06 -10.48 -9.18
N ALA A 36 -1.97 -11.04 -9.72
CA ALA A 36 -1.45 -12.35 -9.31
C ALA A 36 -0.32 -12.27 -8.27
N SER A 37 0.34 -11.12 -8.12
CA SER A 37 1.50 -10.93 -7.24
C SER A 37 1.20 -9.96 -6.08
N ASP A 38 1.82 -10.19 -4.91
CA ASP A 38 1.73 -9.30 -3.73
C ASP A 38 2.60 -8.03 -3.86
N PHE A 39 3.21 -7.83 -5.03
CA PHE A 39 4.05 -6.70 -5.42
C PHE A 39 3.83 -6.40 -6.90
N GLU A 40 4.18 -5.18 -7.33
CA GLU A 40 3.97 -4.72 -8.71
C GLU A 40 5.27 -4.58 -9.49
N LEU A 41 6.41 -4.42 -8.81
CA LEU A 41 7.72 -4.31 -9.44
C LEU A 41 8.77 -5.14 -8.71
N ILE A 42 9.79 -5.61 -9.43
CA ILE A 42 11.06 -6.03 -8.85
C ILE A 42 12.13 -5.09 -9.39
N ALA A 43 12.89 -4.49 -8.48
CA ALA A 43 14.08 -3.71 -8.81
C ALA A 43 15.33 -4.52 -8.45
N THR A 44 16.31 -4.55 -9.35
CA THR A 44 17.55 -5.30 -9.19
C THR A 44 18.75 -4.40 -9.41
N ASP A 45 19.77 -4.54 -8.56
CA ASP A 45 21.04 -3.82 -8.68
C ASP A 45 22.02 -4.54 -9.64
N ALA A 46 23.16 -3.90 -9.94
CA ALA A 46 24.20 -4.48 -10.78
C ALA A 46 24.86 -5.75 -10.21
N LYS A 47 24.66 -6.05 -8.91
CA LYS A 47 25.20 -7.23 -8.23
C LYS A 47 24.21 -8.40 -8.22
N GLY A 48 22.98 -8.19 -8.71
CA GLY A 48 21.92 -9.19 -8.74
C GLY A 48 21.06 -9.23 -7.48
N SER A 49 21.23 -8.29 -6.54
CA SER A 49 20.33 -8.16 -5.39
C SER A 49 18.98 -7.62 -5.86
N SER A 50 17.88 -8.23 -5.45
CA SER A 50 16.53 -7.84 -5.88
C SER A 50 15.66 -7.42 -4.70
N CYS A 51 14.83 -6.40 -4.94
CA CYS A 51 13.86 -5.87 -3.98
C CYS A 51 12.47 -5.88 -4.62
N PRO A 52 11.49 -6.59 -4.02
CA PRO A 52 10.10 -6.50 -4.44
C PRO A 52 9.50 -5.18 -3.94
N ILE A 53 8.72 -4.55 -4.80
CA ILE A 53 8.13 -3.23 -4.58
C ILE A 53 6.63 -3.27 -4.88
N GLN A 54 5.84 -2.82 -3.91
CA GLN A 54 4.42 -2.54 -4.09
C GLN A 54 4.20 -1.04 -4.23
N GLU A 55 3.51 -0.62 -5.28
CA GLU A 55 3.15 0.78 -5.50
C GLU A 55 1.77 1.07 -4.90
N LYS A 56 1.53 2.33 -4.50
CA LYS A 56 0.20 2.81 -4.19
C LYS A 56 0.02 4.29 -4.55
N THR A 57 -0.58 4.56 -5.71
CA THR A 57 -0.77 5.94 -6.18
C THR A 57 -2.11 6.53 -5.74
N ILE A 58 -2.09 7.81 -5.37
CA ILE A 58 -3.27 8.66 -5.28
C ILE A 58 -3.02 9.99 -6.01
N LYS A 59 -4.10 10.69 -6.38
CA LYS A 59 -4.03 12.09 -6.87
C LYS A 59 -4.32 13.12 -5.77
N GLY A 60 -4.69 12.66 -4.57
CA GLY A 60 -5.07 13.50 -3.44
C GLY A 60 -5.85 12.72 -2.39
N GLY A 61 -6.04 13.33 -1.22
CA GLY A 61 -6.68 12.71 -0.06
C GLY A 61 -5.73 11.78 0.71
N ALA A 62 -6.26 10.68 1.23
CA ALA A 62 -5.50 9.74 2.06
C ALA A 62 -5.44 8.34 1.43
N TRP A 63 -4.29 7.69 1.52
CA TRP A 63 -4.14 6.29 1.11
C TRP A 63 -5.04 5.36 1.93
N GLN A 64 -5.92 4.64 1.25
CA GLN A 64 -6.87 3.72 1.87
C GLN A 64 -6.33 2.30 1.93
N PHE A 65 -6.47 1.64 3.07
CA PHE A 65 -5.97 0.30 3.32
C PHE A 65 -7.03 -0.59 3.94
N SER A 66 -6.96 -1.87 3.65
CA SER A 66 -7.77 -2.88 4.34
C SER A 66 -6.95 -3.46 5.48
N ILE A 67 -7.42 -3.33 6.73
CA ILE A 67 -6.66 -3.74 7.92
C ILE A 67 -6.34 -5.24 7.93
N ASP A 68 -7.20 -6.04 7.31
CA ASP A 68 -7.04 -7.50 7.18
C ASP A 68 -5.87 -7.91 6.29
N LYS A 69 -5.27 -6.98 5.52
CA LYS A 69 -3.99 -7.24 4.85
C LYS A 69 -2.80 -7.23 5.82
N PHE A 70 -2.96 -6.61 6.99
CA PHE A 70 -1.88 -6.33 7.93
C PHE A 70 -2.04 -7.06 9.27
N ALA A 71 -3.26 -7.33 9.71
CA ALA A 71 -3.53 -8.06 10.94
C ALA A 71 -4.68 -9.06 10.77
N TYR A 72 -4.73 -10.08 11.62
CA TYR A 72 -5.93 -10.90 11.75
C TYR A 72 -6.99 -10.09 12.49
N ILE A 73 -8.20 -10.01 11.95
CA ILE A 73 -9.34 -9.35 12.60
C ILE A 73 -10.39 -10.40 12.95
N THR A 74 -10.85 -10.36 14.19
CA THR A 74 -12.00 -11.13 14.68
C THR A 74 -13.09 -10.17 15.17
N PHE A 75 -14.28 -10.71 15.42
CA PHE A 75 -15.44 -9.92 15.83
C PHE A 75 -16.02 -10.46 17.14
N GLU A 76 -16.35 -9.56 18.06
CA GLU A 76 -17.14 -9.84 19.27
C GLU A 76 -18.42 -9.00 19.22
N GLY A 77 -19.50 -9.60 18.69
CA GLY A 77 -20.69 -8.85 18.30
C GLY A 77 -20.34 -7.83 17.23
N GLU A 78 -20.61 -6.54 17.48
CA GLU A 78 -20.27 -5.45 16.56
C GLU A 78 -18.85 -4.89 16.76
N LYS A 79 -18.11 -5.39 17.76
CA LYS A 79 -16.76 -4.91 18.03
C LYS A 79 -15.74 -5.63 17.16
N GLN A 80 -14.81 -4.86 16.61
CA GLN A 80 -13.65 -5.40 15.91
C GLN A 80 -12.50 -5.60 16.88
N ILE A 81 -11.94 -6.81 16.89
CA ILE A 81 -10.79 -7.16 17.70
C ILE A 81 -9.59 -7.36 16.78
N ILE A 82 -8.55 -6.55 16.98
CA ILE A 82 -7.29 -6.67 16.26
C ILE A 82 -6.46 -7.77 16.91
N GLY A 83 -6.26 -8.87 16.19
CA GLY A 83 -5.40 -9.98 16.59
C GLY A 83 -3.92 -9.75 16.22
N ASN A 84 -3.20 -10.85 16.02
CA ASN A 84 -1.78 -10.81 15.69
C ASN A 84 -1.51 -10.15 14.33
N LYS A 85 -0.33 -9.56 14.21
CA LYS A 85 0.23 -9.12 12.93
C LYS A 85 0.28 -10.29 11.95
N LYS A 86 -0.13 -10.06 10.70
CA LYS A 86 0.15 -11.02 9.63
C LYS A 86 1.64 -11.08 9.38
N THR A 87 2.15 -12.26 9.06
CA THR A 87 3.54 -12.42 8.66
C THR A 87 3.77 -11.69 7.34
N LEU A 88 4.95 -11.09 7.19
CA LEU A 88 5.37 -10.46 5.95
C LEU A 88 5.23 -11.46 4.79
N PRO A 89 4.39 -11.19 3.77
CA PRO A 89 4.15 -12.16 2.70
C PRO A 89 5.41 -12.39 1.86
N ILE A 90 6.24 -11.36 1.72
CA ILE A 90 7.46 -11.38 0.89
C ILE A 90 8.60 -10.68 1.63
N PRO A 91 9.75 -11.33 1.84
CA PRO A 91 10.91 -10.72 2.48
C PRO A 91 11.29 -9.40 1.83
N GLN A 92 11.61 -8.39 2.65
CA GLN A 92 12.10 -7.08 2.20
C GLN A 92 11.14 -6.31 1.28
N LEU A 93 9.83 -6.60 1.32
CA LEU A 93 8.84 -5.84 0.56
C LEU A 93 8.86 -4.36 0.96
N VAL A 94 9.07 -3.51 -0.04
CA VAL A 94 9.03 -2.05 0.10
C VAL A 94 7.75 -1.51 -0.53
N TYR A 95 7.09 -0.60 0.16
CA TYR A 95 6.00 0.20 -0.39
C TYR A 95 6.55 1.52 -0.90
N VAL A 96 6.22 1.85 -2.15
CA VAL A 96 6.43 3.18 -2.71
C VAL A 96 5.07 3.83 -2.91
N PHE A 97 4.83 4.89 -2.17
CA PHE A 97 3.63 5.70 -2.27
C PHE A 97 3.88 6.86 -3.22
N VAL A 98 2.98 7.04 -4.18
CA VAL A 98 3.05 8.16 -5.12
C VAL A 98 1.86 9.07 -4.89
N LEU A 99 2.13 10.34 -4.61
CA LEU A 99 1.15 11.40 -4.77
C LEU A 99 1.38 12.00 -6.17
N ALA A 100 0.55 11.56 -7.12
CA ALA A 100 0.65 11.99 -8.51
C ALA A 100 0.18 13.43 -8.64
N GLY A 101 1.08 14.30 -9.10
CA GLY A 101 0.80 15.71 -9.31
C GLY A 101 -0.10 15.95 -10.53
N GLU A 102 -0.67 17.15 -10.63
CA GLU A 102 -1.44 17.53 -11.82
C GLU A 102 -0.54 17.81 -13.03
N LYS A 103 0.73 18.16 -12.78
CA LYS A 103 1.73 18.50 -13.80
C LYS A 103 2.98 17.65 -13.59
N TYR A 104 3.68 17.41 -14.70
CA TYR A 104 4.97 16.73 -14.68
C TYR A 104 5.94 17.43 -13.73
N GLY A 105 6.67 16.66 -12.91
CA GLY A 105 7.63 17.17 -11.95
C GLY A 105 7.04 17.62 -10.61
N MET A 106 5.72 17.47 -10.42
CA MET A 106 5.05 17.71 -9.13
C MET A 106 4.78 16.43 -8.33
N ASP A 107 5.17 15.27 -8.86
CA ASP A 107 4.94 13.98 -8.21
C ASP A 107 5.80 13.86 -6.95
N GLN A 108 5.21 13.34 -5.87
CA GLN A 108 5.92 13.09 -4.61
C GLN A 108 5.97 11.59 -4.32
N PHE A 109 7.13 11.13 -3.86
CA PHE A 109 7.40 9.73 -3.56
C PHE A 109 7.70 9.56 -2.08
N PHE A 110 7.07 8.58 -1.44
CA PHE A 110 7.36 8.18 -0.07
C PHE A 110 7.68 6.70 -0.04
N VAL A 111 8.82 6.34 0.55
CA VAL A 111 9.32 4.97 0.59
C VAL A 111 9.22 4.44 2.01
N LEU A 112 8.63 3.26 2.18
CA LEU A 112 8.47 2.65 3.50
C LEU A 112 8.57 1.13 3.42
N GLU A 113 9.31 0.54 4.35
CA GLU A 113 9.32 -0.91 4.51
C GLU A 113 7.95 -1.41 4.98
N TRP A 114 7.55 -2.60 4.51
CA TRP A 114 6.25 -3.17 4.85
C TRP A 114 6.01 -3.32 6.34
N GLY A 115 7.02 -3.76 7.11
CA GLY A 115 6.89 -3.94 8.56
C GLY A 115 6.55 -2.62 9.26
N ARG A 116 7.18 -1.52 8.82
CA ARG A 116 6.89 -0.19 9.34
C ARG A 116 5.51 0.31 8.92
N LEU A 117 5.09 0.03 7.69
CA LEU A 117 3.74 0.32 7.21
C LEU A 117 2.68 -0.42 8.03
N GLN A 118 2.89 -1.72 8.27
CA GLN A 118 2.03 -2.56 9.09
C GLN A 118 1.83 -1.96 10.49
N ASP A 119 2.91 -1.52 11.14
CA ASP A 119 2.85 -0.86 12.44
C ASP A 119 2.02 0.41 12.41
N ILE A 120 2.25 1.28 11.41
CA ILE A 120 1.51 2.54 11.27
C ILE A 120 0.02 2.28 11.08
N ILE A 121 -0.33 1.34 10.20
CA ILE A 121 -1.74 1.01 9.90
C ILE A 121 -2.42 0.43 11.13
N ILE A 122 -1.82 -0.56 11.80
CA ILE A 122 -2.41 -1.20 12.99
C ILE A 122 -2.59 -0.19 14.11
N ASN A 123 -1.57 0.64 14.38
CA ASN A 123 -1.64 1.65 15.45
C ASN A 123 -2.72 2.69 15.17
N ASN A 124 -2.83 3.17 13.93
CA ASN A 124 -3.87 4.14 13.56
C ASN A 124 -5.27 3.52 13.61
N TYR A 125 -5.42 2.28 13.14
CA TYR A 125 -6.70 1.56 13.18
C TYR A 125 -7.15 1.32 14.63
N LYS A 126 -6.24 0.88 15.49
CA LYS A 126 -6.50 0.68 16.93
C LYS A 126 -6.95 1.97 17.60
N ARG A 127 -6.19 3.07 17.43
CA ARG A 127 -6.56 4.39 17.97
C ARG A 127 -7.93 4.82 17.51
N TRP A 128 -8.25 4.58 16.23
CA TRP A 128 -9.55 4.93 15.68
C TRP A 128 -10.68 4.09 16.29
N LEU A 129 -10.48 2.78 16.47
CA LEU A 129 -11.45 1.91 17.15
C LEU A 129 -11.65 2.32 18.61
N ASP A 130 -10.58 2.64 19.33
CA ASP A 130 -10.64 3.07 20.74
C ASP A 130 -11.53 4.31 20.89
N LEU A 131 -11.43 5.28 19.98
CA LEU A 131 -12.29 6.47 19.94
C LEU A 131 -13.78 6.16 19.71
N HIS A 132 -14.09 4.99 19.12
CA HIS A 132 -15.45 4.56 18.80
C HIS A 132 -15.88 3.33 19.60
N SER A 133 -15.28 3.10 20.78
CA SER A 133 -15.61 1.99 21.68
C SER A 133 -15.51 0.59 21.02
N GLY A 134 -14.62 0.46 20.03
CA GLY A 134 -14.39 -0.78 19.29
C GLY A 134 -15.36 -1.04 18.12
N VAL A 135 -16.34 -0.17 17.90
CA VAL A 135 -17.37 -0.35 16.87
C VAL A 135 -17.20 0.68 15.75
N ARG A 136 -17.13 0.21 14.50
CA ARG A 136 -17.06 1.12 13.36
C ARG A 136 -18.43 1.73 13.07
N PRO A 137 -18.60 3.07 13.04
CA PRO A 137 -19.88 3.67 12.70
C PRO A 137 -20.33 3.31 11.29
N LYS A 138 -21.65 3.23 11.08
CA LYS A 138 -22.33 2.87 9.82
C LYS A 138 -22.19 1.41 9.38
N LYS A 139 -20.99 0.82 9.48
CA LYS A 139 -20.73 -0.53 8.98
C LYS A 139 -19.69 -1.25 9.84
N HIS A 140 -20.14 -1.94 10.88
CA HIS A 140 -19.28 -2.56 11.89
C HIS A 140 -18.36 -3.66 11.33
N ASP A 141 -18.75 -4.32 10.24
CA ASP A 141 -18.02 -5.41 9.57
C ASP A 141 -17.00 -4.91 8.52
N SER A 142 -16.90 -3.59 8.29
CA SER A 142 -15.98 -3.06 7.27
C SER A 142 -14.54 -3.01 7.76
N LEU A 143 -13.63 -3.56 6.95
CA LEU A 143 -12.20 -3.65 7.23
C LEU A 143 -11.36 -2.56 6.53
N ARG A 144 -12.00 -1.65 5.78
CA ARG A 144 -11.31 -0.65 4.96
C ARG A 144 -11.03 0.68 5.66
#